data_AF-A0A2E3Z382-F1
#
_entry.id   AF-A0A2E3Z382-F1
#
_cell.length_a   1.000
_cell.length_b   1.000
_cell.length_c   1.000
_cell.angle_alpha   90.00
_cell.angle_beta   90.00
_cell.angle_gamma   90.00
#
_symmetry.space_group_name_H-M   'P 1'
#
loop_
_entity.id
_entity.type
_entity.pdbx_description
1 polymer ?
#
loop_
_entity_poly.entity_id
_entity_poly.type
_entity_poly.pdbx_seq_one_letter_code
_entity_poly.pdbx_strand_id
1 'polypeptide(L)'
;MQSNKSTICFGISREEAKFRGSERAEILARIEVRIHGDSMWPTLCDGDKVEAFSDLLPQVGDIVVAKHPWKDLHIVKRVKRIQTNGYFLEGDNPDPTGTEDSHNFGPVPATLIIAAITQ
;
A
#
# COMPACT_ATOMS: atom_id res chain seq x y z
N MET A 1 -20.16 -16.54 -9.97
CA MET A 1 -19.70 -16.02 -8.67
C MET A 1 -18.88 -14.77 -8.96
N GLN A 2 -19.37 -13.62 -8.51
CA GLN A 2 -18.91 -12.31 -8.92
C GLN A 2 -17.62 -11.99 -8.13
N SER A 3 -16.48 -11.96 -8.82
CA SER A 3 -15.23 -11.47 -8.23
C SER A 3 -15.39 -9.96 -8.05
N ASN A 4 -15.55 -9.54 -6.80
CA ASN A 4 -15.75 -8.13 -6.44
C ASN A 4 -14.45 -7.37 -6.70
N LYS A 5 -14.56 -6.50 -7.72
CA LYS A 5 -13.53 -5.60 -8.20
C LYS A 5 -13.35 -4.42 -7.25
N SER A 6 -12.12 -3.90 -7.27
CA SER A 6 -11.68 -2.52 -6.98
C SER A 6 -11.75 -2.01 -5.55
N THR A 7 -10.57 -1.88 -4.92
CA THR A 7 -10.28 -0.93 -3.84
C THR A 7 -10.21 0.47 -4.44
N ILE A 8 -11.16 1.34 -4.08
CA ILE A 8 -11.19 2.74 -4.50
C ILE A 8 -10.60 3.59 -3.37
N CYS A 9 -9.45 4.20 -3.62
CA CYS A 9 -8.86 5.22 -2.76
C CYS A 9 -9.55 6.56 -3.02
N PHE A 10 -10.23 7.13 -2.03
CA PHE A 10 -10.64 8.53 -2.04
C PHE A 10 -9.95 9.26 -0.90
N GLY A 11 -9.27 10.36 -1.23
CA GLY A 11 -8.83 11.34 -0.24
C GLY A 11 -7.52 12.03 -0.59
N ILE A 12 -7.60 13.14 -1.35
CA ILE A 12 -6.56 14.18 -1.30
C ILE A 12 -7.13 15.29 -0.42
N SER A 13 -6.77 15.32 0.86
CA SER A 13 -6.89 16.52 1.70
C SER A 13 -5.49 17.07 1.93
N ARG A 14 -5.09 18.01 1.06
CA ARG A 14 -3.87 18.81 1.23
C ARG A 14 -4.11 19.80 2.38
N GLU A 15 -3.81 19.39 3.61
CA GLU A 15 -3.61 20.36 4.70
C GLU A 15 -2.17 20.85 4.63
N GLU A 16 -1.99 22.06 4.10
CA GLU A 16 -0.67 22.68 4.04
C GLU A 16 -0.16 22.96 5.46
N ALA A 17 0.84 22.19 5.88
CA ALA A 17 1.60 22.46 7.08
C ALA A 17 2.34 23.80 6.93
N LYS A 18 1.79 24.88 7.52
CA LYS A 18 2.45 26.19 7.60
C LYS A 18 3.69 26.09 8.48
N PHE A 19 4.88 26.10 7.89
CA PHE A 19 6.16 26.05 8.61
C PHE A 19 6.80 27.44 8.73
N ARG A 20 7.18 27.82 9.96
CA ARG A 20 8.05 28.99 10.22
C ARG A 20 9.47 28.46 10.45
N GLY A 21 10.39 28.76 9.53
CA GLY A 21 11.84 28.70 9.77
C GLY A 21 12.55 27.39 9.40
N SER A 22 13.11 27.36 8.20
CA SER A 22 14.38 26.73 7.78
C SER A 22 14.84 25.39 8.42
N GLU A 23 14.38 24.28 7.85
CA GLU A 23 15.17 23.13 7.33
C GLU A 23 14.17 22.26 6.53
N ARG A 24 14.59 21.62 5.44
CA ARG A 24 13.68 20.96 4.47
C ARG A 24 12.93 19.79 5.11
N ALA A 25 11.77 20.03 5.71
CA ALA A 25 10.81 18.98 6.01
C ALA A 25 10.28 18.44 4.67
N GLU A 26 10.69 17.24 4.29
CA GLU A 26 10.03 16.46 3.24
C GLU A 26 8.55 16.34 3.63
N ILE A 27 7.67 16.95 2.84
CA ILE A 27 6.23 16.95 3.13
C ILE A 27 5.72 15.55 2.81
N LEU A 28 5.67 14.67 3.81
CA LEU A 28 4.96 13.39 3.69
C LEU A 28 3.48 13.71 3.49
N ALA A 29 2.92 13.35 2.33
CA ALA A 29 1.50 13.47 2.12
C ALA A 29 0.81 12.31 2.86
N ARG A 30 -0.09 12.66 3.79
CA ARG A 30 -0.94 11.70 4.50
C ARG A 30 -2.15 11.34 3.63
N ILE A 31 -2.40 10.04 3.49
CA ILE A 31 -3.47 9.46 2.66
C ILE A 31 -4.33 8.56 3.56
N GLU A 32 -5.66 8.77 3.57
CA GLU A 32 -6.59 7.83 4.18
C GLU A 32 -6.86 6.67 3.21
N VAL A 33 -6.68 5.43 3.68
CA VAL A 33 -6.87 4.22 2.88
C VAL A 33 -7.94 3.36 3.54
N ARG A 34 -8.96 3.01 2.77
CA ARG A 34 -9.96 2.03 3.18
C ARG A 34 -9.60 0.65 2.65
N ILE A 35 -9.51 -0.32 3.55
CA ILE A 35 -9.18 -1.70 3.22
C ILE A 35 -10.41 -2.40 2.66
N HIS A 36 -10.19 -3.14 1.56
CA HIS A 36 -11.20 -3.93 0.89
C HIS A 36 -10.69 -5.34 0.64
N GLY A 37 -11.48 -6.33 1.04
CA GLY A 37 -11.16 -7.75 0.99
C GLY A 37 -10.20 -8.21 2.08
N ASP A 38 -9.95 -9.52 2.10
CA ASP A 38 -9.31 -10.19 3.24
C ASP A 38 -7.82 -10.43 3.05
N SER A 39 -7.20 -9.89 2.00
CA SER A 39 -5.85 -10.29 1.62
C SER A 39 -4.75 -9.93 2.63
N MET A 40 -5.06 -9.01 3.56
CA MET A 40 -4.18 -8.58 4.65
C MET A 40 -4.68 -9.07 6.02
N TRP A 41 -5.73 -9.88 6.08
CA TRP A 41 -6.19 -10.47 7.32
C TRP A 41 -5.12 -11.43 7.88
N PRO A 42 -4.87 -11.49 9.20
CA PRO A 42 -5.57 -10.80 10.28
C PRO A 42 -5.00 -9.41 10.58
N THR A 43 -3.95 -8.96 9.89
CA THR A 43 -3.32 -7.67 10.20
C THR A 43 -4.22 -6.48 9.88
N LEU A 44 -4.93 -6.53 8.76
CA LEU A 44 -5.94 -5.55 8.36
C LEU A 44 -7.20 -6.28 7.90
N CYS A 45 -8.35 -5.82 8.35
CA CYS A 45 -9.66 -6.37 8.04
C CYS A 45 -10.38 -5.53 6.98
N ASP A 46 -11.29 -6.17 6.23
CA ASP A 46 -12.19 -5.45 5.32
C ASP A 46 -12.95 -4.35 6.09
N GLY A 47 -12.97 -3.14 5.52
CA GLY A 47 -13.61 -1.99 6.12
C GLY A 47 -12.71 -1.15 7.04
N ASP A 48 -11.51 -1.62 7.39
CA ASP A 48 -10.54 -0.82 8.14
C ASP A 48 -10.19 0.47 7.42
N LYS A 49 -9.94 1.52 8.20
CA LYS A 49 -9.40 2.79 7.72
C LYS A 49 -8.03 2.99 8.34
N VAL A 50 -7.01 3.13 7.48
CA VAL A 50 -5.62 3.29 7.91
C VAL A 50 -5.02 4.52 7.25
N GLU A 51 -4.03 5.10 7.92
CA GLU A 51 -3.23 6.18 7.37
C GLU A 51 -2.00 5.62 6.65
N ALA A 52 -1.72 6.17 5.49
CA ALA A 52 -0.50 5.89 4.75
C ALA A 52 0.22 7.21 4.43
N PHE A 53 1.54 7.14 4.31
CA PHE A 53 2.38 8.30 4.06
C PHE A 53 3.17 8.11 2.76
N SER A 54 3.08 9.10 1.86
CA SER A 54 3.88 9.14 0.63
C SER A 54 5.35 9.39 0.94
N ASP A 55 6.22 9.16 -0.04
CA ASP A 55 7.64 9.50 0.00
C ASP A 55 8.46 8.78 1.09
N LEU A 56 7.87 7.77 1.74
CA LEU A 56 8.58 6.80 2.56
C LEU A 56 9.22 5.71 1.68
N LEU A 57 10.47 5.36 1.97
CA LEU A 57 11.18 4.21 1.40
C LEU A 57 10.78 2.94 2.16
N PRO A 58 9.94 2.05 1.58
CA PRO A 58 9.46 0.87 2.30
C PRO A 58 10.59 -0.09 2.65
N GLN A 59 10.51 -0.66 3.83
CA GLN A 59 11.40 -1.69 4.35
C GLN A 59 10.70 -3.06 4.38
N VAL A 60 11.49 -4.12 4.53
CA VAL A 60 10.95 -5.47 4.75
C VAL A 60 10.11 -5.47 6.02
N GLY A 61 8.87 -5.93 5.90
CA GLY A 61 7.87 -5.93 6.97
C GLY A 61 6.84 -4.81 6.85
N ASP A 62 7.11 -3.74 6.10
CA ASP A 62 6.15 -2.64 5.95
C ASP A 62 4.94 -3.07 5.12
N ILE A 63 3.77 -2.50 5.42
CA ILE A 63 2.59 -2.63 4.58
C ILE A 63 2.53 -1.42 3.65
N VAL A 64 2.36 -1.66 2.35
CA VAL A 64 2.37 -0.61 1.33
C VAL A 64 1.09 -0.59 0.53
N VAL A 65 0.74 0.60 0.06
CA VAL A 65 -0.26 0.83 -0.98
C VAL A 65 0.49 0.91 -2.30
N ALA A 66 0.11 0.08 -3.26
CA ALA A 66 0.73 0.05 -4.58
C ALA A 66 -0.31 -0.02 -5.69
N LYS A 67 0.06 0.46 -6.89
CA LYS A 67 -0.71 0.18 -8.10
C LYS A 67 -0.43 -1.25 -8.57
N HIS A 68 -1.47 -2.00 -8.89
CA HIS A 68 -1.32 -3.34 -9.44
C HIS A 68 -0.59 -3.28 -10.81
N PRO A 69 0.43 -4.12 -11.08
CA PRO A 69 1.23 -4.01 -12.31
C PRO A 69 0.44 -4.15 -13.62
N TRP A 70 -0.63 -4.94 -13.61
CA TRP A 70 -1.42 -5.28 -14.81
C TRP A 70 -2.89 -4.88 -14.78
N LYS A 71 -3.38 -4.35 -13.65
CA LYS A 71 -4.79 -4.03 -13.43
C LYS A 71 -4.88 -2.59 -12.98
N ASP A 72 -5.93 -1.90 -13.39
CA ASP A 72 -6.15 -0.52 -12.98
C ASP A 72 -6.85 -0.47 -11.61
N LEU A 73 -6.11 -0.91 -10.58
CA LEU A 73 -6.55 -0.92 -9.19
C LEU A 73 -5.36 -0.76 -8.24
N HIS A 74 -5.67 -0.39 -6.99
CA HIS A 74 -4.70 -0.34 -5.90
C HIS A 74 -4.76 -1.61 -5.06
N ILE A 75 -3.59 -2.07 -4.62
CA ILE A 75 -3.42 -3.21 -3.71
C ILE A 75 -2.73 -2.76 -2.43
N VAL A 76 -3.07 -3.42 -1.33
CA VAL A 76 -2.39 -3.29 -0.04
C VAL A 76 -1.72 -4.61 0.27
N LYS A 77 -0.40 -4.59 0.48
CA LYS A 77 0.42 -5.80 0.67
C LYS A 77 1.60 -5.53 1.59
N ARG A 78 2.14 -6.57 2.21
CA ARG A 78 3.37 -6.50 3.00
C ARG A 78 4.60 -6.69 2.13
N VAL A 79 5.63 -5.88 2.35
CA VAL A 79 6.94 -6.06 1.75
C VAL A 79 7.60 -7.29 2.38
N LYS A 80 7.66 -8.39 1.63
CA LYS A 80 8.33 -9.61 2.08
C LYS A 80 9.83 -9.54 1.83
N ARG A 81 10.23 -9.00 0.67
CA ARG A 81 11.62 -8.90 0.23
C ARG A 81 11.81 -7.66 -0.63
N ILE A 82 12.98 -7.05 -0.53
CA ILE A 82 13.45 -6.03 -1.46
C ILE A 82 14.41 -6.71 -2.45
N GLN A 83 14.23 -6.44 -3.73
CA GLN A 83 15.00 -7.03 -4.83
C GLN A 83 15.50 -5.91 -5.76
N THR A 84 16.48 -6.21 -6.61
CA THR A 84 17.08 -5.23 -7.53
C THR A 84 16.07 -4.59 -8.47
N ASN A 85 14.98 -5.28 -8.80
CA ASN A 85 13.92 -4.85 -9.70
C ASN A 85 12.67 -4.32 -8.99
N GLY A 86 12.65 -4.26 -7.66
CA GLY A 86 11.52 -3.74 -6.90
C GLY A 86 11.21 -4.53 -5.62
N TYR A 87 9.96 -4.46 -5.20
CA TYR A 87 9.46 -5.02 -3.95
C TYR A 87 8.67 -6.30 -4.22
N PHE A 88 9.05 -7.38 -3.54
CA PHE A 88 8.23 -8.59 -3.49
C PHE A 88 7.17 -8.39 -2.40
N LEU A 89 5.92 -8.27 -2.83
CA LEU A 89 4.77 -7.96 -2.00
C LEU A 89 3.94 -9.22 -1.76
N GLU A 90 3.51 -9.46 -0.53
CA GLU A 90 2.77 -10.65 -0.11
C GLU A 90 1.57 -10.24 0.74
N GLY A 91 0.44 -10.94 0.61
CA GLY A 91 -0.68 -10.78 1.52
C GLY A 91 -0.43 -11.50 2.84
N ASP A 92 -0.95 -10.97 3.95
CA ASP A 92 -0.84 -11.64 5.26
C ASP A 92 -1.87 -12.77 5.45
N ASN A 93 -2.83 -12.88 4.53
CA ASN A 93 -3.88 -13.90 4.60
C ASN A 93 -3.27 -15.31 4.49
N PRO A 94 -3.50 -16.20 5.49
CA PRO A 94 -3.00 -17.57 5.44
C PRO A 94 -3.69 -18.45 4.38
N ASP A 95 -4.85 -18.05 3.87
CA ASP A 95 -5.48 -18.71 2.73
C ASP A 95 -4.81 -18.25 1.43
N PRO A 96 -4.09 -19.13 0.72
CA PRO A 96 -3.37 -18.76 -0.51
C PRO A 96 -4.31 -18.37 -1.66
N THR A 97 -5.61 -18.68 -1.57
CA THR A 97 -6.61 -18.25 -2.55
C THR A 97 -7.19 -16.87 -2.25
N GLY A 98 -6.97 -16.34 -1.04
CA GLY A 98 -7.44 -15.03 -0.58
C GLY A 98 -6.55 -13.85 -0.98
N THR A 99 -5.44 -14.10 -1.68
CA THR A 99 -4.47 -13.07 -2.08
C THR A 99 -4.04 -13.23 -3.53
N GLU A 100 -4.00 -12.12 -4.26
CA GLU A 100 -3.22 -11.99 -5.49
C GLU A 100 -2.05 -11.06 -5.18
N ASP A 101 -0.82 -11.54 -5.38
CA ASP A 101 0.40 -10.84 -4.94
C ASP A 101 1.62 -11.15 -5.82
N SER A 102 2.83 -10.86 -5.35
CA SER A 102 4.05 -11.03 -6.15
C SER A 102 4.35 -12.48 -6.56
N HIS A 103 3.68 -13.49 -5.99
CA HIS A 103 3.73 -14.84 -6.54
C HIS A 103 3.04 -14.93 -7.92
N ASN A 104 2.04 -14.09 -8.17
CA ASN A 104 1.29 -14.05 -9.43
C ASN A 104 1.90 -13.08 -10.44
N PHE A 105 2.33 -11.89 -9.97
CA PHE A 105 2.79 -10.82 -10.86
C PHE A 105 4.27 -10.42 -10.74
N GLY A 106 5.02 -11.12 -9.90
CA GLY A 106 6.43 -10.84 -9.65
C GLY A 106 6.64 -9.57 -8.81
N PRO A 107 7.90 -9.11 -8.69
CA PRO A 107 8.23 -7.90 -7.93
C PRO A 107 7.58 -6.64 -8.52
N VAL A 108 7.10 -5.76 -7.65
CA VAL A 108 6.50 -4.47 -8.00
C VAL A 108 7.58 -3.38 -8.04
N PRO A 109 7.79 -2.67 -9.16
CA PRO A 109 8.73 -1.56 -9.24
C PRO A 109 8.43 -0.47 -8.21
N ALA A 110 9.48 0.19 -7.71
CA ALA A 110 9.34 1.29 -6.74
C ALA A 110 8.42 2.42 -7.24
N THR A 111 8.37 2.64 -8.55
CA THR A 111 7.50 3.65 -9.19
C THR A 111 6.01 3.36 -9.09
N LEU A 112 5.61 2.12 -8.73
CA LEU A 112 4.22 1.75 -8.49
C LEU A 112 3.85 1.76 -7.00
N ILE A 113 4.80 2.00 -6.11
CA ILE A 113 4.52 2.19 -4.68
C ILE A 113 4.03 3.62 -4.47
N ILE A 114 2.91 3.76 -3.75
CA ILE A 114 2.24 5.05 -3.52
C ILE A 114 2.57 5.58 -2.13
N ALA A 115 2.44 4.73 -1.12
CA ALA A 115 2.61 5.09 0.28
C ALA A 115 2.87 3.85 1.14
N ALA A 116 3.46 4.05 2.31
CA ALA A 116 3.58 3.02 3.34
C ALA A 116 2.59 3.31 4.48
N ILE A 117 1.95 2.25 4.99
CA ILE A 117 1.09 2.28 6.17
C ILE A 117 2.00 2.15 7.39
N THR A 118 1.98 3.17 8.23
CA THR A 118 2.65 3.13 9.54
C THR A 118 1.67 2.55 10.55
N GLN A 119 2.05 1.45 11.21
CA GLN A 119 1.31 0.91 12.36
C GLN A 119 1.77 1.55 13.67
#